data_AF-A0A0S8ZIY4-F1
#
_entry.id   AF-A0A0S8ZIY4-F1
#
_cell.length_a   1.000
_cell.length_b   1.000
_cell.length_c   1.000
_cell.angle_alpha   90.00
_cell.angle_beta   90.00
_cell.angle_gamma   90.00
#
_symmetry.space_group_name_H-M   'P 1'
#
loop_
_entity.id
_entity.type
_entity.pdbx_description
1 polymer ?
#
loop_
_entity_poly.entity_id
_entity_poly.type
_entity_poly.pdbx_seq_one_letter_code
_entity_poly.pdbx_strand_id
1 'polypeptide(L)'
;MTNMPNANCFIDSEHDGLLEMCRDLGDYVSMGEVVARVHDVTQSGVAPAEYRTARSGRLAARHVPGLVQCGDIIAVIADVLP
;
A
#
# COMPACT_ATOMS: atom_id res chain seq x y z
N MET A 1 19.25 -13.31 -12.23
CA MET A 1 18.70 -12.56 -11.08
C MET A 1 18.99 -11.10 -11.31
N THR A 2 18.05 -10.37 -11.92
CA THR A 2 18.21 -8.95 -12.22
C THR A 2 18.10 -8.14 -10.93
N ASN A 3 19.02 -7.20 -10.76
CA ASN A 3 19.08 -6.22 -9.68
C ASN A 3 17.74 -5.48 -9.57
N MET A 4 16.86 -5.96 -8.69
CA MET A 4 15.59 -5.32 -8.42
C MET A 4 15.89 -4.07 -7.59
N PRO A 5 15.57 -2.85 -8.08
CA PRO A 5 15.72 -1.65 -7.27
C PRO A 5 14.93 -1.89 -5.98
N ASN A 6 15.59 -1.81 -4.83
CA ASN A 6 15.14 -2.26 -3.50
C ASN A 6 13.64 -2.60 -3.38
N ALA A 7 13.31 -3.84 -2.99
CA ALA A 7 11.94 -4.36 -2.83
C ALA A 7 11.03 -3.49 -1.94
N ASN A 8 11.59 -2.55 -1.18
CA ASN A 8 10.90 -1.56 -0.35
C ASN A 8 10.00 -0.57 -1.13
N CYS A 9 9.86 -0.70 -2.45
CA CYS A 9 8.92 0.09 -3.25
C CYS A 9 7.53 -0.56 -3.37
N PHE A 10 7.39 -1.84 -3.02
CA PHE A 10 6.11 -2.54 -3.01
C PHE A 10 5.52 -2.55 -1.60
N ILE A 11 4.20 -2.46 -1.54
CA ILE A 11 3.41 -2.66 -0.32
C ILE A 11 2.43 -3.79 -0.64
N ASP A 12 2.75 -4.97 -0.16
CA ASP A 12 1.91 -6.16 -0.24
C ASP A 12 0.96 -6.26 0.96
N SER A 13 -0.22 -6.82 0.73
CA SER A 13 -1.18 -7.09 1.80
C SER A 13 -0.75 -8.33 2.59
N GLU A 14 -0.72 -8.24 3.90
CA GLU A 14 -0.60 -9.39 4.81
C GLU A 14 -1.98 -9.88 5.29
N HIS A 15 -3.06 -9.21 4.86
CA HIS A 15 -4.43 -9.41 5.34
C HIS A 15 -5.42 -9.59 4.19
N ASP A 16 -6.47 -10.36 4.42
CA ASP A 16 -7.67 -10.36 3.59
C ASP A 16 -8.64 -9.30 4.11
N GLY A 17 -9.31 -8.56 3.23
CA GLY A 17 -10.35 -7.64 3.69
C GLY A 17 -10.73 -6.52 2.72
N LEU A 18 -11.43 -5.53 3.27
CA LEU A 18 -11.84 -4.33 2.56
C LEU A 18 -10.69 -3.32 2.59
N LEU A 19 -10.18 -2.99 1.40
CA LEU A 19 -9.13 -2.01 1.19
C LEU A 19 -9.69 -0.58 1.20
N GLU A 20 -9.14 0.25 2.06
CA GLU A 20 -9.31 1.70 2.07
C GLU A 20 -7.98 2.35 1.66
N MET A 21 -7.97 3.08 0.55
CA MET A 21 -6.82 3.90 0.17
C MET A 21 -6.83 5.24 0.90
N CYS A 22 -5.72 5.61 1.54
CA CYS A 22 -5.58 6.89 2.25
C CYS A 22 -4.91 7.99 1.40
N ARG A 23 -4.45 7.62 0.20
CA ARG A 23 -3.79 8.49 -0.79
C ARG A 23 -4.25 8.15 -2.20
N ASP A 24 -4.18 9.15 -3.06
CA ASP A 24 -4.55 9.01 -4.46
C ASP A 24 -3.36 8.76 -5.37
N LEU A 25 -3.65 8.10 -6.50
CA LEU A 25 -2.65 7.79 -7.51
C LEU A 25 -2.00 9.10 -7.99
N GLY A 26 -0.68 9.17 -7.92
CA GLY A 26 0.10 10.36 -8.27
C GLY A 26 0.45 11.28 -7.09
N ASP A 27 -0.09 11.05 -5.90
CA ASP A 27 0.27 11.79 -4.68
C ASP A 27 1.72 11.50 -4.27
N TYR A 28 2.37 12.53 -3.70
CA TYR A 28 3.64 12.35 -3.00
C TYR A 28 3.38 11.88 -1.56
N VAL A 29 4.17 10.93 -1.11
CA VAL A 29 4.09 10.34 0.23
C VAL A 29 5.47 10.33 0.89
N SER A 30 5.50 10.51 2.20
CA SER A 30 6.71 10.45 3.02
C SER A 30 6.94 9.04 3.56
N MET A 31 8.18 8.69 3.89
CA MET A 31 8.49 7.44 4.60
C MET A 31 7.71 7.32 5.92
N GLY A 32 7.11 6.15 6.15
CA GLY A 32 6.31 5.85 7.34
C GLY A 32 4.86 6.33 7.27
N GLU A 33 4.47 7.02 6.20
CA GLU A 33 3.12 7.52 5.99
C GLU A 33 2.14 6.38 5.66
N VAL A 34 0.93 6.43 6.23
CA VAL A 34 -0.13 5.46 5.95
C VAL A 34 -0.72 5.76 4.58
N VAL A 35 -0.64 4.79 3.67
CA VAL A 35 -1.20 4.91 2.31
C VAL A 35 -2.43 4.06 2.09
N ALA A 36 -2.63 3.06 2.94
CA ALA A 36 -3.81 2.21 2.89
C ALA A 36 -4.11 1.58 4.26
N ARG A 37 -5.34 1.12 4.37
CA ARG A 37 -5.88 0.36 5.49
C ARG A 37 -6.64 -0.86 4.98
N VAL A 38 -6.53 -1.98 5.68
CA VAL A 38 -7.36 -3.16 5.40
C VAL A 38 -8.24 -3.44 6.61
N HIS A 39 -9.56 -3.42 6.36
CA HIS A 39 -10.59 -3.69 7.36
C HIS A 39 -11.00 -5.16 7.30
N ASP A 40 -11.08 -5.81 8.45
CA ASP A 40 -11.66 -7.15 8.57
C ASP A 40 -13.16 -7.08 8.22
N VAL A 41 -13.57 -7.86 7.22
CA VAL A 41 -14.96 -7.89 6.74
C VAL A 41 -15.84 -8.89 7.51
N THR A 42 -15.23 -9.71 8.36
CA THR A 42 -15.90 -10.72 9.19
C THR A 42 -16.22 -10.21 10.59
N GLN A 43 -15.52 -9.17 11.06
CA GLN A 43 -15.69 -8.60 12.40
C GLN A 43 -15.73 -7.07 12.38
N SER A 44 -16.78 -6.50 12.97
CA SER A 44 -16.88 -5.05 13.18
C SER A 44 -16.22 -4.61 14.48
N GLY A 45 -15.72 -3.38 14.53
CA GLY A 45 -15.14 -2.77 15.73
C GLY A 45 -13.66 -3.06 15.96
N VAL A 46 -13.02 -3.89 15.12
CA VAL A 46 -11.57 -4.09 15.11
C VAL A 46 -10.93 -2.93 14.33
N ALA A 47 -9.82 -2.41 14.85
CA ALA A 47 -9.06 -1.38 14.14
C ALA A 47 -8.44 -1.98 12.86
N PRO A 48 -8.46 -1.25 11.72
CA PRO A 48 -7.89 -1.76 10.48
C PRO A 48 -6.37 -1.89 10.56
N ALA A 49 -5.81 -2.82 9.80
CA ALA A 49 -4.37 -2.95 9.61
C ALA A 49 -3.87 -1.77 8.76
N GLU A 50 -2.89 -1.01 9.25
CA GLU A 50 -2.31 0.12 8.52
C GLU A 50 -1.10 -0.30 7.70
N TYR A 51 -1.09 0.10 6.42
CA TYR A 51 0.04 -0.11 5.52
C TYR A 51 0.80 1.18 5.33
N ARG A 52 2.06 1.16 5.75
CA ARG A 52 2.96 2.32 5.77
C ARG A 52 4.04 2.21 4.72
N THR A 53 4.41 3.34 4.14
CA THR A 53 5.49 3.38 3.15
C THR A 53 6.84 3.09 3.81
N ALA A 54 7.67 2.27 3.17
CA ALA A 54 9.05 2.04 3.58
C ALA A 54 10.02 3.11 3.03
N ARG A 55 9.51 4.09 2.26
CA ARG A 55 10.27 5.13 1.58
C ARG A 55 9.37 6.31 1.21
N SER A 56 9.97 7.49 0.99
CA SER A 56 9.28 8.61 0.35
C SER A 56 9.25 8.44 -1.18
N GLY A 57 8.25 9.02 -1.84
CA GLY A 57 8.12 8.97 -3.29
C GLY A 57 6.71 9.26 -3.78
N ARG A 58 6.40 8.86 -5.01
CA ARG A 58 5.07 9.04 -5.62
C ARG A 58 4.30 7.73 -5.66
N LEU A 59 3.02 7.75 -5.28
CA LEU A 59 2.13 6.59 -5.44
C LEU A 59 1.90 6.33 -6.93
N ALA A 60 2.64 5.38 -7.48
CA ALA A 60 2.70 5.12 -8.92
C ALA A 60 1.72 4.06 -9.40
N ALA A 61 1.30 3.17 -8.50
CA ALA A 61 0.25 2.19 -8.73
C ALA A 61 -0.49 1.91 -7.42
N ARG A 62 -1.75 1.50 -7.54
CA ARG A 62 -2.55 0.98 -6.43
C ARG A 62 -3.46 -0.14 -6.90
N HIS A 63 -3.83 -1.03 -5.98
CA HIS A 63 -4.91 -1.99 -6.20
C HIS A 63 -6.21 -1.25 -6.51
N VAL A 64 -7.00 -1.80 -7.44
CA VAL A 64 -8.25 -1.17 -7.91
C VAL A 64 -9.49 -1.79 -7.27
N PRO A 65 -9.61 -3.13 -7.14
CA PRO A 65 -10.73 -3.74 -6.42
C PRO A 65 -10.79 -3.28 -4.96
N GLY A 66 -12.00 -3.17 -4.42
CA GLY A 66 -12.19 -2.84 -3.00
C GLY A 66 -11.82 -3.98 -2.05
N LEU A 67 -11.72 -5.22 -2.54
CA LEU A 67 -11.29 -6.37 -1.74
C LEU A 67 -9.85 -6.75 -2.10
N VAL A 68 -9.06 -7.05 -1.08
CA VAL A 68 -7.70 -7.59 -1.20
C VAL A 68 -7.59 -8.93 -0.50
N GLN A 69 -6.63 -9.73 -0.95
CA GLN A 69 -6.17 -10.93 -0.29
C GLN A 69 -4.72 -10.77 0.17
N CYS A 70 -4.31 -11.58 1.13
CA CYS A 70 -2.91 -11.72 1.51
C CYS A 70 -2.05 -12.07 0.27
N GLY A 71 -1.00 -11.29 0.04
CA GLY A 71 -0.13 -11.36 -1.14
C GLY A 71 -0.49 -10.41 -2.27
N ASP A 72 -1.66 -9.76 -2.26
CA ASP A 72 -2.00 -8.73 -3.26
C ASP A 72 -1.11 -7.50 -3.09
N ILE A 73 -0.70 -6.88 -4.20
CA ILE A 73 0.02 -5.60 -4.16
C ILE A 73 -0.99 -4.47 -3.94
N ILE A 74 -0.93 -3.83 -2.78
CA ILE A 74 -1.77 -2.68 -2.42
C ILE A 74 -1.29 -1.42 -3.14
N ALA A 75 0.02 -1.14 -3.11
CA ALA A 75 0.59 0.10 -3.60
C ALA A 75 2.04 -0.06 -4.05
N VAL A 76 2.46 0.81 -4.98
CA VAL A 76 3.86 0.93 -5.43
C VAL A 76 4.34 2.37 -5.32
N ILE A 77 5.47 2.58 -4.65
CA ILE A 77 6.08 3.90 -4.42
C ILE A 77 7.31 4.09 -5.32
N ALA A 78 7.17 4.96 -6.33
CA ALA A 78 8.25 5.30 -7.25
C ALA A 78 9.11 6.46 -6.74
N ASP A 79 10.38 6.47 -7.11
CA ASP A 79 11.22 7.66 -6.96
C ASP A 79 10.68 8.83 -7.78
N VAL A 80 10.87 10.03 -7.24
CA VAL A 80 10.72 11.27 -8.01
C VAL A 80 12.13 11.70 -8.43
N LEU A 81 12.40 11.61 -9.73
CA LEU A 81 13.63 12.14 -10.29
C LEU A 81 13.57 13.68 -10.33
N PRO A 82 14.69 14.38 -10.08
CA PRO A 82 14.77 15.83 -10.20
C PRO A 82 14.58 16.33 -11.64
#